data_AF-A0A922A0T4-F1
#
_entry.id   AF-A0A922A0T4-F1
#
_cell.length_a   1.000
_cell.length_b   1.000
_cell.length_c   1.000
_cell.angle_alpha   90.00
_cell.angle_beta   90.00
_cell.angle_gamma   90.00
#
_symmetry.space_group_name_H-M   'P 1'
#
loop_
_entity.id
_entity.type
_entity.pdbx_description
1 polymer ?
#
loop_
_entity_poly.entity_id
_entity_poly.type
_entity_poly.pdbx_seq_one_letter_code
_entity_poly.pdbx_strand_id
1 'polypeptide(L)'
;EYFKDLSNPAFTTYLALVHTRFSTNTFPSWERAHPLRVLAHNGEINTLRGNVNLMKAREGVMKSEIFGDDLKKLYPVVEPNLSDSGSADCVLEFLLHAGQRSLPEAVMTMVPEAWQNDVTMPKEKRDYYQWASSAMEPWDGPALVSFTDGRYIGAILDRNGLRPSRFYVTSENILVMASEVGVYDVDPEKVILKSRLKPGRMLLVDTEEKRIIQDVELKMNIARSRPHSEWLQQK
;
A
#
# COMPACT_ATOMS: atom_id res chain seq x y z
N GLU A 1 27.13 7.62 -5.38
CA GLU A 1 28.29 7.31 -6.26
C GLU A 1 27.90 6.58 -7.54
N TYR A 2 27.03 5.56 -7.50
CA TYR A 2 26.61 4.84 -8.71
C TYR A 2 25.68 5.68 -9.63
N PHE A 3 24.56 6.19 -9.10
CA PHE A 3 23.67 7.10 -9.83
C PHE A 3 24.09 8.55 -9.60
N LYS A 4 24.83 9.14 -10.55
CA LYS A 4 25.33 10.51 -10.44
C LYS A 4 24.23 11.57 -10.49
N ASP A 5 23.10 11.24 -11.13
CA ASP A 5 21.95 12.14 -11.24
C ASP A 5 21.38 12.52 -9.86
N LEU A 6 21.44 11.60 -8.88
CA LEU A 6 20.97 11.86 -7.51
C LEU A 6 21.83 12.88 -6.75
N SER A 7 23.04 13.19 -7.23
CA SER A 7 23.91 14.23 -6.68
C SER A 7 23.82 15.54 -7.46
N ASN A 8 23.04 15.58 -8.54
CA ASN A 8 22.85 16.79 -9.34
C ASN A 8 21.89 17.75 -8.61
N PRO A 9 22.28 19.01 -8.33
CA PRO A 9 21.41 19.99 -7.69
C PRO A 9 20.11 20.30 -8.47
N ALA A 10 20.08 20.02 -9.77
CA ALA A 10 18.87 20.15 -10.59
C ALA A 10 17.87 19.01 -10.36
N PHE A 11 18.26 17.91 -9.70
CA PHE A 11 17.37 16.79 -9.37
C PHE A 11 16.53 17.14 -8.14
N THR A 12 15.38 17.77 -8.38
CA THR A 12 14.44 18.18 -7.34
C THR A 12 13.19 17.31 -7.35
N THR A 13 12.65 17.00 -6.17
CA THR A 13 11.39 16.24 -6.01
C THR A 13 10.60 16.75 -4.80
N TYR A 14 9.28 16.54 -4.83
CA TYR A 14 8.39 16.78 -3.69
C TYR A 14 8.08 15.50 -2.89
N LEU A 15 8.44 14.32 -3.43
CA LEU A 15 8.28 13.03 -2.76
C LEU A 15 9.51 12.15 -2.99
N ALA A 16 9.87 11.34 -2.00
CA ALA A 16 10.92 10.34 -2.13
C ALA A 16 10.53 9.09 -1.34
N LEU A 17 10.73 7.93 -1.96
CA LEU A 17 10.62 6.63 -1.32
C LEU A 17 11.94 5.90 -1.47
N VAL A 18 12.53 5.49 -0.35
CA VAL A 18 13.83 4.83 -0.31
C VAL A 18 13.68 3.52 0.45
N HIS A 19 14.35 2.47 -0.02
CA HIS A 19 14.27 1.17 0.61
C HIS A 19 15.61 0.43 0.56
N THR A 20 16.00 -0.15 1.69
CA THR A 20 17.16 -1.04 1.78
C THR A 20 16.64 -2.44 2.08
N ARG A 21 16.97 -3.40 1.20
CA ARG A 21 16.52 -4.79 1.31
C ARG A 21 17.56 -5.64 2.02
N PHE A 22 17.15 -6.41 3.02
CA PHE A 22 17.93 -7.50 3.59
C PHE A 22 17.48 -8.82 2.97
N SER A 23 18.39 -9.51 2.26
CA SER A 23 18.10 -10.76 1.54
C SER A 23 18.64 -11.96 2.32
N THR A 24 17.87 -13.05 2.39
CA THR A 24 18.38 -14.35 2.86
C THR A 24 19.19 -15.10 1.79
N ASN A 25 19.17 -14.63 0.54
CA ASN A 25 19.99 -15.16 -0.56
C ASN A 25 21.33 -14.42 -0.64
N THR A 26 22.41 -15.16 -0.89
CA THR A 26 23.77 -14.66 -1.11
C THR A 26 24.01 -14.15 -2.53
N PHE A 27 23.15 -14.49 -3.50
CA PHE A 27 23.23 -13.99 -4.87
C PHE A 27 22.44 -12.68 -5.04
N PRO A 28 23.08 -11.58 -5.48
CA PRO A 28 22.38 -10.34 -5.75
C PRO A 28 21.51 -10.49 -7.01
N SER A 29 20.34 -9.84 -6.99
CA SER A 29 19.41 -9.78 -8.11
C SER A 29 18.87 -8.35 -8.19
N TRP A 30 19.20 -7.66 -9.28
CA TRP A 30 18.88 -6.24 -9.48
C TRP A 30 17.36 -6.00 -9.57
N GLU A 31 16.65 -6.89 -10.27
CA GLU A 31 15.20 -6.90 -10.40
C GLU A 31 14.44 -7.08 -9.08
N ARG A 32 15.12 -7.52 -8.00
CA ARG A 32 14.54 -7.68 -6.66
C ARG A 32 14.84 -6.49 -5.73
N ALA A 33 15.56 -5.48 -6.22
CA ALA A 33 15.74 -4.23 -5.50
C ALA A 33 14.40 -3.48 -5.40
N HIS A 34 14.29 -2.66 -4.37
CA HIS A 34 13.16 -1.76 -4.14
C HIS A 34 13.65 -0.30 -4.23
N PRO A 35 12.74 0.68 -4.35
CA PRO A 35 11.29 0.55 -4.53
C PRO A 35 10.89 -0.17 -5.83
N LEU A 36 9.70 -0.76 -5.84
CA LEU A 36 9.06 -1.32 -7.03
C LEU A 36 8.26 -0.21 -7.74
N ARG A 37 7.28 -0.53 -8.59
CA ARG A 37 6.57 0.46 -9.41
C ARG A 37 5.70 1.36 -8.53
N VAL A 38 4.99 0.77 -7.58
CA VAL A 38 4.06 1.45 -6.67
C VAL A 38 4.46 1.24 -5.21
N LEU A 39 5.15 0.14 -4.91
CA LEU A 39 5.37 -0.42 -3.58
C LEU A 39 6.83 -0.40 -3.11
N ALA A 40 7.05 -0.09 -1.83
CA ALA A 40 8.18 -0.59 -1.06
C ALA A 40 7.70 -1.38 0.17
N HIS A 41 8.31 -2.53 0.42
CA HIS A 41 7.83 -3.48 1.42
C HIS A 41 8.95 -3.90 2.37
N ASN A 42 8.79 -3.54 3.65
CA ASN A 42 9.60 -4.09 4.74
C ASN A 42 8.77 -5.17 5.42
N GLY A 43 9.07 -6.44 5.13
CA GLY A 43 8.21 -7.51 5.59
C GLY A 43 8.40 -8.83 4.85
N GLU A 44 7.45 -9.72 5.08
CA GLU A 44 7.30 -10.98 4.36
C GLU A 44 5.80 -11.30 4.22
N ILE A 45 5.35 -11.65 3.02
CA ILE A 45 3.95 -12.04 2.78
C ILE A 45 3.82 -13.56 2.90
N ASN A 46 3.24 -14.01 4.02
CA ASN A 46 3.15 -15.43 4.36
C ASN A 46 2.01 -16.16 3.64
N THR A 47 1.04 -15.42 3.07
CA THR A 47 -0.07 -16.00 2.30
C THR A 47 0.20 -16.07 0.78
N LEU A 48 1.42 -15.73 0.34
CA LEU A 48 1.78 -15.52 -1.07
C LEU A 48 1.24 -16.59 -2.03
N ARG A 49 1.49 -17.87 -1.75
CA ARG A 49 1.09 -18.97 -2.66
C ARG A 49 -0.43 -19.00 -2.87
N GLY A 50 -1.20 -18.75 -1.83
CA GLY A 50 -2.66 -18.65 -1.91
C GLY A 50 -3.08 -17.47 -2.76
N ASN A 51 -2.51 -16.30 -2.49
CA ASN A 51 -2.87 -15.06 -3.17
C ASN A 51 -2.57 -15.13 -4.68
N VAL A 52 -1.38 -15.63 -5.06
CA VAL A 52 -0.99 -15.78 -6.47
C VAL A 52 -1.91 -16.76 -7.20
N ASN A 53 -2.24 -17.89 -6.56
CA ASN A 53 -3.15 -18.88 -7.16
C ASN A 53 -4.56 -18.33 -7.35
N LEU A 54 -5.07 -17.57 -6.38
CA LEU A 54 -6.40 -16.97 -6.45
C LEU A 54 -6.45 -15.84 -7.49
N MET A 55 -5.40 -15.02 -7.61
CA MET A 55 -5.29 -14.05 -8.71
C MET A 55 -5.26 -14.73 -10.08
N LYS A 56 -4.51 -15.81 -10.24
CA LYS A 56 -4.50 -16.60 -11.47
C LYS A 56 -5.88 -17.21 -11.77
N ALA A 57 -6.61 -17.67 -10.77
CA ALA A 57 -7.97 -18.18 -10.95
C ALA A 57 -8.93 -17.07 -11.43
N ARG A 58 -8.77 -15.84 -10.94
CA ARG A 58 -9.57 -14.68 -11.35
C ARG A 58 -9.39 -14.31 -12.81
N GLU A 59 -8.21 -14.52 -13.40
CA GLU A 59 -7.93 -14.21 -14.82
C GLU A 59 -8.94 -14.87 -15.78
N GLY A 60 -9.49 -16.04 -15.41
CA GLY A 60 -10.48 -16.76 -16.22
C GLY A 60 -11.90 -16.19 -16.19
N VAL A 61 -12.23 -15.33 -15.20
CA VAL A 61 -13.59 -14.80 -15.00
C VAL A 61 -13.65 -13.27 -14.95
N MET A 62 -12.50 -12.59 -14.81
CA MET A 62 -12.43 -11.13 -14.79
C MET A 62 -12.93 -10.52 -16.10
N LYS A 63 -13.64 -9.40 -15.97
CA LYS A 63 -14.11 -8.56 -17.06
C LYS A 63 -13.80 -7.11 -16.72
N SER A 64 -13.48 -6.33 -17.75
CA SER A 64 -13.23 -4.90 -17.62
C SER A 64 -13.96 -4.18 -18.74
N GLU A 65 -14.72 -3.14 -18.41
CA GLU A 65 -15.37 -2.28 -19.39
C GLU A 65 -14.36 -1.41 -20.14
N ILE A 66 -13.25 -1.03 -19.49
CA ILE A 66 -12.19 -0.21 -20.10
C ILE A 66 -11.34 -1.03 -21.05
N PHE A 67 -10.88 -2.20 -20.59
CA PHE A 67 -9.95 -3.01 -21.37
C PHE A 67 -10.65 -3.98 -22.32
N GLY A 68 -11.93 -4.32 -22.09
CA GLY A 68 -12.65 -5.26 -22.93
C GLY A 68 -11.87 -6.56 -23.16
N ASP A 69 -11.71 -6.95 -24.43
CA ASP A 69 -10.94 -8.12 -24.82
C ASP A 69 -9.42 -7.98 -24.59
N ASP A 70 -8.92 -6.75 -24.55
CA ASP A 70 -7.50 -6.44 -24.31
C ASP A 70 -7.08 -6.69 -22.86
N LEU A 71 -8.02 -6.92 -21.94
CA LEU A 71 -7.71 -7.29 -20.56
C LEU A 71 -6.77 -8.50 -20.49
N LYS A 72 -6.91 -9.45 -21.43
CA LYS A 72 -6.07 -10.65 -21.52
C LYS A 72 -4.59 -10.35 -21.81
N LYS A 73 -4.27 -9.17 -22.34
CA LYS A 73 -2.88 -8.72 -22.55
C LYS A 73 -2.16 -8.39 -21.24
N LEU A 74 -2.91 -8.16 -20.16
CA LEU A 74 -2.38 -7.89 -18.82
C LEU A 74 -2.08 -9.18 -18.04
N TYR A 75 -2.26 -10.36 -18.65
CA TYR A 75 -2.07 -11.65 -17.99
C TYR A 75 -0.70 -12.26 -18.33
N PRO A 76 -0.06 -12.99 -17.39
CA PRO A 76 -0.51 -13.19 -16.01
C PRO A 76 -0.39 -11.89 -15.20
N VAL A 77 -1.37 -11.62 -14.33
CA VAL A 77 -1.35 -10.43 -13.48
C VAL A 77 -0.14 -10.46 -12.56
N VAL A 78 0.18 -11.62 -12.00
CA VAL A 78 1.41 -11.85 -11.23
C VAL A 78 2.43 -12.55 -12.12
N GLU A 79 3.50 -11.84 -12.47
CA GLU A 79 4.57 -12.40 -13.28
C GLU A 79 5.30 -13.55 -12.53
N PRO A 80 5.77 -14.59 -13.24
CA PRO A 80 6.50 -15.68 -12.60
C PRO A 80 7.84 -15.22 -12.04
N ASN A 81 8.33 -15.91 -11.00
CA ASN A 81 9.67 -15.74 -10.39
C ASN A 81 9.93 -14.41 -9.64
N LEU A 82 8.88 -13.62 -9.40
CA LEU A 82 8.96 -12.43 -8.57
C LEU A 82 9.18 -12.76 -7.08
N SER A 83 9.65 -11.77 -6.32
CA SER A 83 9.57 -11.81 -4.86
C SER A 83 8.10 -11.74 -4.40
N ASP A 84 7.88 -12.01 -3.13
CA ASP A 84 6.59 -11.79 -2.48
C ASP A 84 6.09 -10.35 -2.67
N SER A 85 7.01 -9.41 -2.53
CA SER A 85 6.78 -7.98 -2.66
C SER A 85 6.55 -7.59 -4.12
N GLY A 86 7.33 -8.14 -5.06
CA GLY A 86 7.08 -7.98 -6.50
C GLY A 86 5.69 -8.46 -6.90
N SER A 87 5.28 -9.60 -6.37
CA SER A 87 3.95 -10.16 -6.62
C SER A 87 2.83 -9.26 -6.10
N ALA A 88 3.02 -8.65 -4.92
CA ALA A 88 2.07 -7.70 -4.36
C ALA A 88 2.03 -6.38 -5.17
N ASP A 89 3.17 -5.88 -5.64
CA ASP A 89 3.23 -4.67 -6.49
C ASP A 89 2.46 -4.86 -7.79
N CYS A 90 2.59 -6.02 -8.45
CA CYS A 90 1.82 -6.33 -9.66
C CYS A 90 0.30 -6.28 -9.42
N VAL A 91 -0.17 -6.84 -8.32
CA VAL A 91 -1.61 -6.82 -7.98
C VAL A 91 -2.07 -5.42 -7.61
N LEU A 92 -1.25 -4.66 -6.88
CA LEU A 92 -1.55 -3.29 -6.54
C LEU A 92 -1.66 -2.42 -7.80
N GLU A 93 -0.67 -2.48 -8.69
CA GLU A 93 -0.67 -1.80 -9.99
C GLU A 93 -1.89 -2.21 -10.84
N PHE A 94 -2.24 -3.49 -10.87
CA PHE A 94 -3.42 -3.99 -11.57
C PHE A 94 -4.73 -3.41 -11.00
N LEU A 95 -4.88 -3.33 -9.68
CA LEU A 95 -6.06 -2.75 -9.05
C LEU A 95 -6.19 -1.25 -9.34
N LEU A 96 -5.08 -0.52 -9.42
CA LEU A 96 -5.06 0.89 -9.78
C LEU A 96 -5.57 1.10 -11.22
N HIS A 97 -4.93 0.43 -12.18
CA HIS A 97 -5.14 0.72 -13.59
C HIS A 97 -6.30 -0.07 -14.19
N ALA A 98 -6.33 -1.40 -14.02
CA ALA A 98 -7.38 -2.26 -14.55
C ALA A 98 -8.62 -2.28 -13.65
N GLY A 99 -8.41 -2.23 -12.32
CA GLY A 99 -9.49 -2.22 -11.33
C GLY A 99 -10.11 -0.85 -11.07
N GLN A 100 -9.53 0.23 -11.59
CA GLN A 100 -9.94 1.64 -11.39
C GLN A 100 -10.14 1.99 -9.92
N ARG A 101 -9.27 1.49 -9.05
CA ARG A 101 -9.29 1.80 -7.62
C ARG A 101 -8.34 2.93 -7.33
N SER A 102 -8.71 3.81 -6.41
CA SER A 102 -7.75 4.73 -5.83
C SER A 102 -6.66 3.94 -5.09
N LEU A 103 -5.44 4.47 -5.01
CA LEU A 103 -4.35 3.85 -4.26
C LEU A 103 -4.72 3.49 -2.82
N PRO A 104 -5.32 4.37 -2.00
CA PRO A 104 -5.73 3.98 -0.66
C PRO A 104 -6.80 2.88 -0.63
N GLU A 105 -7.75 2.87 -1.58
CA GLU A 105 -8.76 1.80 -1.66
C GLU A 105 -8.13 0.45 -2.02
N ALA A 106 -7.21 0.42 -3.00
CA ALA A 106 -6.50 -0.79 -3.39
C ALA A 106 -5.66 -1.34 -2.22
N VAL A 107 -4.92 -0.48 -1.52
CA VAL A 107 -4.15 -0.86 -0.34
C VAL A 107 -5.05 -1.34 0.80
N MET A 108 -6.17 -0.66 1.08
CA MET A 108 -7.15 -1.13 2.07
C MET A 108 -7.75 -2.50 1.74
N THR A 109 -7.90 -2.80 0.45
CA THR A 109 -8.42 -4.08 -0.03
C THR A 109 -7.40 -5.20 0.15
N MET A 110 -6.13 -4.95 -0.20
CA MET A 110 -5.06 -5.94 -0.08
C MET A 110 -4.59 -6.15 1.36
N VAL A 111 -4.50 -5.09 2.15
CA VAL A 111 -4.01 -5.09 3.54
C VAL A 111 -5.09 -4.55 4.49
N PRO A 112 -6.20 -5.29 4.69
CA PRO A 112 -7.29 -4.83 5.54
C PRO A 112 -6.88 -4.86 7.03
N GLU A 113 -7.41 -3.91 7.81
CA GLU A 113 -7.32 -3.96 9.26
C GLU A 113 -8.13 -5.13 9.84
N ALA A 114 -7.86 -5.53 11.09
CA ALA A 114 -8.61 -6.61 11.74
C ALA A 114 -10.07 -6.18 11.99
N TRP A 115 -11.01 -6.65 11.16
CA TRP A 115 -12.40 -6.17 11.18
C TRP A 115 -13.43 -7.18 11.70
N GLN A 116 -13.17 -8.48 11.58
CA GLN A 116 -14.17 -9.54 11.84
C GLN A 116 -14.73 -9.48 13.27
N ASN A 117 -13.87 -9.27 14.27
CA ASN A 117 -14.23 -9.30 15.69
C ASN A 117 -14.20 -7.93 16.37
N ASP A 118 -13.98 -6.84 15.63
CA ASP A 118 -13.94 -5.50 16.22
C ASP A 118 -15.36 -4.97 16.41
N VAL A 119 -15.93 -5.06 17.61
CA VAL A 119 -17.28 -4.57 17.93
C VAL A 119 -17.41 -3.04 17.90
N THR A 120 -16.30 -2.32 17.92
CA THR A 120 -16.27 -0.84 17.90
C THR A 120 -16.21 -0.26 16.50
N MET A 121 -15.97 -1.11 15.49
CA MET A 121 -15.90 -0.70 14.10
C MET A 121 -17.26 -0.18 13.59
N PRO A 122 -17.30 1.02 12.98
CA PRO A 122 -18.49 1.53 12.31
C PRO A 122 -19.02 0.54 11.27
N LYS A 123 -20.35 0.44 11.17
CA LYS A 123 -21.03 -0.55 10.31
C LYS A 123 -20.58 -0.43 8.85
N GLU A 124 -20.50 0.79 8.31
CA GLU A 124 -20.11 1.03 6.92
C GLU A 124 -18.70 0.49 6.64
N LYS A 125 -17.77 0.70 7.57
CA LYS A 125 -16.38 0.20 7.44
C LYS A 125 -16.34 -1.33 7.53
N ARG A 126 -17.12 -1.93 8.42
CA ARG A 126 -17.24 -3.41 8.51
C ARG A 126 -17.79 -3.99 7.23
N ASP A 127 -18.86 -3.40 6.71
CA ASP A 127 -19.54 -3.87 5.49
C ASP A 127 -18.62 -3.72 4.26
N TYR A 128 -17.86 -2.62 4.17
CA TYR A 128 -16.82 -2.49 3.16
C TYR A 128 -15.82 -3.65 3.23
N TYR A 129 -15.27 -3.94 4.41
CA TYR A 129 -14.29 -5.02 4.54
C TYR A 129 -14.89 -6.41 4.30
N GLN A 130 -16.13 -6.65 4.70
CA GLN A 130 -16.85 -7.89 4.41
C GLN A 130 -17.05 -8.05 2.89
N TRP A 131 -17.51 -7.00 2.22
CA TRP A 131 -17.65 -6.99 0.76
C TRP A 131 -16.29 -7.20 0.06
N ALA A 132 -15.27 -6.45 0.47
CA ALA A 132 -13.92 -6.53 -0.11
C ALA A 132 -13.31 -7.93 0.09
N SER A 133 -13.55 -8.58 1.24
CA SER A 133 -13.07 -9.95 1.50
C SER A 133 -13.69 -11.01 0.59
N SER A 134 -14.83 -10.72 -0.02
CA SER A 134 -15.44 -11.59 -1.04
C SER A 134 -14.76 -11.43 -2.41
N ALA A 135 -14.13 -10.28 -2.65
CA ALA A 135 -13.42 -9.98 -3.89
C ALA A 135 -11.93 -10.36 -3.82
N MET A 136 -11.26 -10.09 -2.71
CA MET A 136 -9.82 -10.24 -2.53
C MET A 136 -9.49 -10.78 -1.13
N GLU A 137 -8.66 -11.83 -1.10
CA GLU A 137 -8.04 -12.32 0.12
C GLU A 137 -6.94 -11.38 0.63
N PRO A 138 -6.74 -11.28 1.96
CA PRO A 138 -5.66 -10.47 2.50
C PRO A 138 -4.26 -10.96 2.06
N TRP A 139 -3.43 -10.01 1.63
CA TRP A 139 -2.01 -10.21 1.44
C TRP A 139 -1.31 -10.07 2.80
N ASP A 140 -1.36 -11.14 3.58
CA ASP A 140 -1.06 -11.13 5.01
C ASP A 140 0.37 -11.58 5.32
N GLY A 141 0.87 -11.12 6.46
CA GLY A 141 2.23 -11.33 6.93
C GLY A 141 2.78 -10.08 7.62
N PRO A 142 3.95 -10.17 8.30
CA PRO A 142 4.58 -8.99 8.91
C PRO A 142 4.92 -7.98 7.82
N ALA A 143 4.29 -6.80 7.83
CA ALA A 143 4.44 -5.87 6.71
C ALA A 143 4.38 -4.39 7.15
N LEU A 144 5.36 -3.62 6.71
CA LEU A 144 5.26 -2.19 6.51
C LEU A 144 5.30 -1.96 5.00
N VAL A 145 4.14 -1.61 4.44
CA VAL A 145 3.95 -1.34 3.02
C VAL A 145 3.92 0.17 2.85
N SER A 146 4.93 0.72 2.19
CA SER A 146 4.95 2.11 1.73
C SER A 146 4.62 2.15 0.24
N PHE A 147 3.87 3.16 -0.19
CA PHE A 147 3.34 3.18 -1.54
C PHE A 147 3.18 4.60 -2.08
N THR A 148 3.21 4.72 -3.41
CA THR A 148 2.92 5.98 -4.09
C THR A 148 2.46 5.77 -5.54
N ASP A 149 1.56 6.62 -6.01
CA ASP A 149 1.16 6.74 -7.43
C ASP A 149 1.57 8.09 -8.03
N GLY A 150 2.49 8.81 -7.36
CA GLY A 150 2.89 10.17 -7.70
C GLY A 150 2.04 11.26 -7.04
N ARG A 151 0.72 11.06 -6.89
CA ARG A 151 -0.14 12.00 -6.14
C ARG A 151 -0.14 11.68 -4.65
N TYR A 152 -0.44 10.43 -4.33
CA TYR A 152 -0.46 9.93 -2.97
C TYR A 152 0.90 9.36 -2.61
N ILE A 153 1.35 9.61 -1.39
CA ILE A 153 2.42 8.85 -0.75
C ILE A 153 1.96 8.44 0.64
N GLY A 154 2.16 7.18 0.99
CA GLY A 154 1.64 6.67 2.24
C GLY A 154 2.33 5.41 2.71
N ALA A 155 1.89 4.96 3.88
CA ALA A 155 2.27 3.67 4.43
C ALA A 155 1.14 3.06 5.25
N ILE A 156 1.09 1.73 5.26
CA ILE A 156 0.20 0.94 6.10
C ILE A 156 1.01 -0.16 6.78
N LEU A 157 0.62 -0.48 8.01
CA LEU A 157 1.09 -1.68 8.71
C LEU A 157 0.12 -2.82 8.50
N ASP A 158 0.64 -4.05 8.53
CA ASP A 158 -0.19 -5.24 8.66
C ASP A 158 -1.14 -5.15 9.86
N ARG A 159 -2.16 -6.01 9.86
CA ARG A 159 -3.23 -6.03 10.86
C ARG A 159 -2.74 -6.16 12.30
N ASN A 160 -1.55 -6.73 12.51
CA ASN A 160 -0.93 -6.96 13.83
C ASN A 160 0.16 -5.91 14.14
N GLY A 161 0.60 -5.13 13.14
CA GLY A 161 1.63 -4.10 13.28
C GLY A 161 2.99 -4.67 13.68
N LEU A 162 3.45 -5.69 12.97
CA LEU A 162 4.65 -6.45 13.29
C LEU A 162 5.96 -5.76 12.88
N ARG A 163 5.86 -4.62 12.19
CA ARG A 163 7.00 -3.81 11.75
C ARG A 163 6.97 -2.42 12.36
N PRO A 164 8.13 -1.86 12.77
CA PRO A 164 8.18 -0.51 13.29
C PRO A 164 7.99 0.51 12.17
N SER A 165 7.22 1.56 12.43
CA SER A 165 7.14 2.74 11.57
C SER A 165 6.88 3.97 12.42
N ARG A 166 7.76 4.96 12.31
CA ARG A 166 7.68 6.24 13.01
C ARG A 166 7.70 7.35 12.00
N PHE A 167 6.97 8.42 12.29
CA PHE A 167 6.97 9.60 11.45
C PHE A 167 6.95 10.87 12.27
N TYR A 168 7.39 11.95 11.64
CA TYR A 168 7.26 13.28 12.18
C TYR A 168 6.96 14.27 11.07
N VAL A 169 6.34 15.37 11.47
CA VAL A 169 5.99 16.49 10.61
C VAL A 169 6.70 17.72 11.14
N THR A 170 7.31 18.47 10.25
CA THR A 170 8.02 19.71 10.56
C THR A 170 7.15 20.93 10.31
N SER A 171 7.50 22.07 10.91
CA SER A 171 6.90 23.37 10.63
C SER A 171 7.10 23.85 9.18
N GLU A 172 8.03 23.25 8.46
CA GLU A 172 8.32 23.51 7.03
C GLU A 172 7.48 22.62 6.09
N ASN A 173 6.45 21.96 6.61
CA ASN A 173 5.56 21.07 5.84
C ASN A 173 6.27 19.86 5.22
N ILE A 174 7.31 19.35 5.89
CA ILE A 174 7.98 18.10 5.52
C ILE A 174 7.47 16.99 6.44
N LEU A 175 7.00 15.90 5.84
CA LEU A 175 6.73 14.65 6.54
C LEU A 175 7.87 13.67 6.26
N VAL A 176 8.45 13.12 7.33
CA VAL A 176 9.43 12.04 7.23
C VAL A 176 8.89 10.82 7.95
N MET A 177 8.88 9.67 7.27
CA MET A 177 8.51 8.38 7.84
C MET A 177 9.66 7.39 7.63
N ALA A 178 9.99 6.63 8.67
CA ALA A 178 11.02 5.60 8.60
C ALA A 178 10.75 4.45 9.57
N SER A 179 11.40 3.31 9.32
CA SER A 179 11.39 2.15 10.22
C SER A 179 12.14 2.42 11.53
N GLU A 180 13.03 3.40 11.55
CA GLU A 180 13.90 3.75 12.68
C GLU A 180 13.86 5.27 13.00
N VAL A 181 14.41 5.65 14.15
CA VAL A 181 14.55 7.07 14.55
C VAL A 181 15.92 7.60 14.15
N GLY A 182 16.01 8.92 13.89
CA GLY A 182 17.30 9.58 13.62
C GLY A 182 17.83 9.41 12.20
N VAL A 183 17.00 8.96 11.24
CA VAL A 183 17.42 8.78 9.84
C VAL A 183 17.50 10.07 9.03
N TYR A 184 16.86 11.14 9.51
CA TYR A 184 16.89 12.46 8.88
C TYR A 184 17.14 13.48 9.98
N ASP A 185 18.12 14.32 9.72
CA ASP A 185 18.60 15.33 10.65
C ASP A 185 17.63 16.50 10.63
N VAL A 186 16.96 16.71 11.75
CA VAL A 186 15.95 17.75 11.90
C VAL A 186 16.13 18.41 13.25
N ASP A 187 16.11 19.75 13.24
CA ASP A 187 16.09 20.53 14.47
C ASP A 187 14.83 20.16 15.29
N PRO A 188 14.98 19.69 16.54
CA PRO A 188 13.84 19.34 17.38
C PRO A 188 12.82 20.46 17.54
N GLU A 189 13.24 21.73 17.49
CA GLU A 189 12.34 22.88 17.60
C GLU A 189 11.39 23.02 16.39
N LYS A 190 11.78 22.45 15.23
CA LYS A 190 10.96 22.46 14.02
C LYS A 190 9.94 21.31 13.98
N VAL A 191 10.03 20.33 14.88
CA VAL A 191 9.13 19.16 14.87
C VAL A 191 7.80 19.49 15.54
N ILE A 192 6.72 19.59 14.75
CA ILE A 192 5.38 19.92 15.25
C ILE A 192 4.52 18.70 15.58
N LEU A 193 4.84 17.54 14.99
CA LEU A 193 4.17 16.27 15.28
C LEU A 193 5.19 15.15 15.24
N LYS A 194 5.16 14.26 16.23
CA LYS A 194 5.93 13.02 16.27
C LYS A 194 5.03 11.88 16.69
N SER A 195 4.97 10.84 15.87
CA SER A 195 4.06 9.72 16.10
C SER A 195 4.60 8.40 15.51
N ARG A 196 3.81 7.34 15.66
CA ARG A 196 4.07 6.02 15.08
C ARG A 196 2.84 5.51 14.35
N LEU A 197 3.06 4.74 13.30
CA LEU A 197 1.97 4.03 12.64
C LEU A 197 1.47 2.92 13.58
N LYS A 198 0.15 2.78 13.66
CA LYS A 198 -0.50 1.76 14.51
C LYS A 198 -1.00 0.61 13.63
N PRO A 199 -1.17 -0.61 14.17
CA PRO A 199 -1.69 -1.74 13.42
C PRO A 199 -2.95 -1.38 12.62
N GLY A 200 -2.95 -1.74 11.34
CA GLY A 200 -4.05 -1.46 10.42
C GLY A 200 -4.32 0.02 10.10
N ARG A 201 -3.64 1.01 10.72
CA ARG A 201 -3.82 2.43 10.37
C ARG A 201 -2.98 2.79 9.14
N MET A 202 -3.53 3.63 8.28
CA MET A 202 -2.85 4.19 7.12
C MET A 202 -2.37 5.62 7.40
N LEU A 203 -1.11 5.89 7.10
CA LEU A 203 -0.59 7.24 6.93
C LEU A 203 -0.66 7.59 5.45
N LEU A 204 -1.32 8.68 5.10
CA LEU A 204 -1.48 9.09 3.71
C LEU A 204 -1.27 10.60 3.58
N VAL A 205 -0.44 11.00 2.63
CA VAL A 205 -0.26 12.38 2.19
C VAL A 205 -0.84 12.50 0.78
N ASP A 206 -1.70 13.49 0.60
CA ASP A 206 -2.15 13.93 -0.73
C ASP A 206 -1.32 15.15 -1.12
N THR A 207 -0.49 14.99 -2.16
CA THR A 207 0.40 16.07 -2.61
C THR A 207 -0.32 17.13 -3.43
N GLU A 208 -1.49 16.82 -4.01
CA GLU A 208 -2.33 17.79 -4.69
C GLU A 208 -3.08 18.66 -3.68
N GLU A 209 -3.69 18.04 -2.65
CA GLU A 209 -4.36 18.77 -1.56
C GLU A 209 -3.38 19.34 -0.51
N LYS A 210 -2.10 18.95 -0.58
CA LYS A 210 -1.01 19.36 0.33
C LYS A 210 -1.33 19.10 1.80
N ARG A 211 -1.97 17.98 2.10
CA ARG A 211 -2.36 17.61 3.47
C ARG A 211 -2.13 16.14 3.78
N ILE A 212 -1.98 15.87 5.08
CA ILE A 212 -2.05 14.52 5.63
C ILE A 212 -3.53 14.17 5.80
N ILE A 213 -3.98 13.11 5.13
CA ILE A 213 -5.36 12.63 5.25
C ILE A 213 -5.45 11.76 6.51
N GLN A 214 -6.44 12.04 7.35
CA GLN A 214 -6.68 11.27 8.56
C GLN A 214 -7.23 9.88 8.22
N ASP A 215 -6.65 8.83 8.82
CA ASP A 215 -7.06 7.42 8.59
C ASP A 215 -8.57 7.20 8.72
N VAL A 216 -9.20 7.80 9.74
CA VAL A 216 -10.64 7.66 9.97
C VAL A 216 -11.46 8.31 8.85
N GLU A 217 -11.09 9.52 8.44
CA GLU A 217 -11.73 10.24 7.33
C GLU A 217 -11.59 9.43 6.04
N LEU A 218 -10.36 9.04 5.70
CA LEU A 218 -10.02 8.28 4.50
C LEU A 218 -10.85 7.01 4.38
N LYS A 219 -10.81 6.17 5.42
CA LYS A 219 -11.45 4.86 5.40
C LYS A 219 -12.96 4.95 5.39
N MET A 220 -13.53 5.93 6.11
CA MET A 220 -14.98 6.13 6.08
C MET A 220 -15.45 6.65 4.72
N ASN A 221 -14.68 7.51 4.05
CA ASN A 221 -15.00 7.96 2.69
C ASN A 221 -15.00 6.79 1.71
N ILE A 222 -13.98 5.92 1.77
CA ILE A 222 -13.91 4.70 0.94
C ILE A 222 -15.06 3.75 1.29
N ALA A 223 -15.32 3.51 2.57
CA ALA A 223 -16.39 2.62 3.01
C ALA A 223 -17.80 3.10 2.65
N ARG A 224 -17.98 4.41 2.42
CA ARG A 224 -19.24 5.02 1.98
C ARG A 224 -19.29 5.29 0.47
N SER A 225 -18.22 4.97 -0.27
CA SER A 225 -18.13 5.25 -1.70
C SER A 225 -19.16 4.48 -2.52
N ARG A 226 -19.63 3.34 -2.02
CA ARG A 226 -20.59 2.45 -2.68
C ARG A 226 -21.53 1.82 -1.63
N PRO A 227 -22.73 1.35 -2.03
CA PRO A 227 -23.74 0.82 -1.10
C PRO A 227 -23.42 -0.63 -0.67
N HIS A 228 -22.24 -0.86 -0.06
CA HIS A 228 -21.77 -2.19 0.34
C HIS A 228 -22.77 -2.91 1.26
N SER A 229 -23.42 -2.17 2.16
CA SER A 229 -24.45 -2.69 3.05
C SER A 229 -25.62 -3.33 2.30
N GLU A 230 -26.07 -2.69 1.21
CA GLU A 230 -27.19 -3.19 0.40
C GLU A 230 -26.78 -4.41 -0.40
N TRP A 231 -25.58 -4.39 -0.99
CA TRP A 231 -25.03 -5.53 -1.74
C TRP A 231 -24.87 -6.78 -0.87
N LEU A 232 -24.49 -6.62 0.40
CA LEU A 232 -24.37 -7.76 1.33
C LEU A 232 -25.72 -8.34 1.76
N GLN A 233 -26.81 -7.57 1.66
CA GLN A 233 -28.16 -8.05 1.97
C GLN A 233 -28.80 -8.78 0.78
N GLN A 234 -28.37 -8.47 -0.44
CA GLN A 234 -28.81 -9.13 -1.67
C GLN A 234 -28.10 -10.49 -1.77
N LYS A 235 -28.80 -11.55 -1.37
CA LYS A 235 -28.35 -12.94 -1.53
C LYS A 235 -28.58 -13.46 -2.94
#